data_AF-A0A9P0BMC1-F1
#
_entry.id   AF-A0A9P0BMC1-F1
#
_cell.length_a   1.000
_cell.length_b   1.000
_cell.length_c   1.000
_cell.angle_alpha   90.00
_cell.angle_beta   90.00
_cell.angle_gamma   90.00
#
_symmetry.space_group_name_H-M   'P 1'
#
loop_
_entity.id
_entity.type
_entity.pdbx_description
1 polymer ?
#
loop_
_entity_poly.entity_id
_entity_poly.type
_entity_poly.pdbx_seq_one_letter_code
_entity_poly.pdbx_strand_id
1 'polypeptide(L)'
;MSERIRSPTSAKVVAWLFIILFIVSIVYIIIQLIKNQAKGAITNIVGSAIEILFSSLILVGLKRNSRYCLLPWLILNGLSAVLGCILAAWSLVSLNFLLFITLAFLIGLKVTGLFIVNSNFKRMGSI
;
A
#
# COMPACT_ATOMS: atom_id res chain seq x y z
N MET A 1 -2.89 23.39 26.18
CA MET A 1 -2.24 22.08 26.40
C MET A 1 -2.40 21.30 25.10
N SER A 2 -1.35 21.26 24.26
CA SER A 2 -1.39 20.63 22.93
C SER A 2 -1.46 19.12 23.12
N GLU A 3 -2.65 18.53 22.99
CA GLU A 3 -2.79 17.10 22.80
C GLU A 3 -2.02 16.73 21.52
N ARG A 4 -0.80 16.24 21.70
CA ARG A 4 -0.09 15.52 20.65
C ARG A 4 -0.98 14.35 20.29
N ILE A 5 -1.74 14.49 19.20
CA ILE A 5 -2.50 13.43 18.56
C ILE A 5 -1.50 12.29 18.36
N ARG A 6 -1.51 11.30 19.27
CA ARG A 6 -0.74 10.08 19.11
C ARG A 6 -1.18 9.52 17.78
N SER A 7 -0.26 9.42 16.81
CA SER A 7 -0.59 8.74 15.55
C SER A 7 -1.14 7.37 15.94
N PRO A 8 -2.35 7.01 15.50
CA PRO A 8 -3.00 5.80 15.97
C PRO A 8 -2.10 4.62 15.65
N THR A 9 -1.92 3.73 16.63
CA THR A 9 -1.02 2.58 16.58
C THR A 9 -1.23 1.77 15.31
N SER A 10 -2.48 1.68 14.84
CA SER A 10 -2.90 1.03 13.60
C SER A 10 -2.28 1.64 12.33
N ALA A 11 -2.11 2.95 12.25
CA ALA A 11 -1.54 3.60 11.06
C ALA A 11 -0.02 3.35 10.95
N LYS A 12 0.67 3.22 12.10
CA LYS A 12 2.07 2.77 12.14
C LYS A 12 2.19 1.32 11.71
N VAL A 13 1.29 0.44 12.16
CA VAL A 13 1.26 -0.98 11.77
C VAL A 13 1.08 -1.11 10.25
N VAL A 14 0.15 -0.35 9.65
CA VAL A 14 -0.04 -0.33 8.19
C VAL A 14 1.24 0.11 7.48
N ALA A 15 1.90 1.18 7.93
CA ALA A 15 3.17 1.61 7.35
C ALA A 15 4.28 0.54 7.47
N TRP A 16 4.40 -0.14 8.61
CA TRP A 16 5.36 -1.23 8.78
C TRP A 16 5.04 -2.44 7.88
N LEU A 17 3.76 -2.77 7.69
CA LEU A 17 3.34 -3.83 6.77
C LEU A 17 3.74 -3.52 5.31
N PHE A 18 3.60 -2.27 4.87
CA PHE A 18 4.08 -1.86 3.55
C PHE A 18 5.61 -1.95 3.42
N ILE A 19 6.36 -1.61 4.47
CA ILE A 19 7.83 -1.78 4.48
C ILE A 19 8.20 -3.27 4.36
N ILE A 20 7.50 -4.16 5.04
CA ILE A 20 7.74 -5.61 4.94
C ILE A 20 7.44 -6.11 3.52
N LEU A 21 6.31 -5.71 2.93
CA LEU A 21 5.95 -6.07 1.55
C LEU A 21 6.99 -5.59 0.54
N PHE A 22 7.56 -4.40 0.77
CA PHE A 22 8.64 -3.87 -0.04
C PHE A 22 9.92 -4.74 0.05
N ILE A 23 10.32 -5.16 1.25
CA ILE A 23 11.47 -6.05 1.44
C ILE A 23 11.26 -7.38 0.70
N VAL A 24 10.07 -7.97 0.82
CA VAL A 24 9.71 -9.21 0.11
C VAL A 24 9.79 -9.01 -1.40
N SER A 25 9.36 -7.85 -1.91
CA SER A 25 9.42 -7.53 -3.33
C SER A 25 10.86 -7.39 -3.85
N ILE A 26 11.80 -6.83 -3.07
CA ILE A 26 13.23 -6.81 -3.41
C ILE A 26 13.77 -8.24 -3.56
N VAL A 27 13.48 -9.12 -2.59
CA VAL A 27 13.92 -10.52 -2.65
C VAL A 27 13.40 -11.19 -3.93
N TYR A 28 12.14 -10.93 -4.28
CA TYR A 28 11.54 -11.46 -5.50
C TYR A 28 12.21 -10.89 -6.79
N ILE A 29 12.56 -9.61 -6.82
CA ILE A 29 13.32 -9.01 -7.92
C ILE A 29 14.67 -9.69 -8.11
N ILE A 30 15.41 -9.93 -7.01
CA ILE A 30 16.71 -10.61 -7.06
C ILE A 30 16.56 -12.01 -7.67
N ILE A 31 15.55 -12.77 -7.24
CA ILE A 31 15.24 -14.10 -7.79
C ILE A 31 14.95 -14.02 -9.30
N GLN A 32 14.19 -13.01 -9.74
CA GLN A 32 13.86 -12.84 -11.16
C GLN A 32 15.06 -12.46 -12.02
N LEU A 33 15.96 -11.62 -11.48
CA LEU A 33 17.23 -11.28 -12.15
C LEU A 33 18.13 -12.51 -12.28
N ILE A 34 18.24 -13.35 -11.24
CA ILE A 34 18.98 -14.63 -11.30
C ILE A 34 18.40 -15.55 -12.38
N LYS A 35 17.07 -15.58 -12.56
CA LYS A 35 16.38 -16.39 -13.56
C LYS A 35 16.40 -15.79 -14.98
N ASN A 36 17.15 -14.71 -15.22
CA ASN A 36 17.17 -13.97 -16.49
C ASN A 36 15.78 -13.50 -16.98
N GLN A 37 14.82 -13.32 -16.06
CA GLN A 37 13.47 -12.83 -16.37
C GLN A 37 13.43 -11.29 -16.35
N ALA A 38 14.22 -10.65 -17.21
CA ALA A 38 14.43 -9.19 -17.20
C ALA A 38 13.12 -8.39 -17.29
N LYS A 39 12.14 -8.84 -18.08
CA LYS A 39 10.83 -8.18 -18.20
C LYS A 39 10.06 -8.20 -16.87
N GLY A 40 10.06 -9.33 -16.16
CA GLY A 40 9.42 -9.46 -14.84
C GLY A 40 10.17 -8.70 -13.74
N ALA A 41 11.50 -8.59 -13.84
CA ALA A 41 12.29 -7.80 -12.91
C ALA A 41 11.97 -6.29 -13.02
N ILE A 42 11.89 -5.75 -14.24
CA ILE A 42 11.59 -4.32 -14.48
C ILE A 42 10.21 -3.96 -13.90
N THR A 43 9.18 -4.77 -14.17
CA THR A 43 7.82 -4.51 -13.65
C THR A 43 7.79 -4.52 -12.11
N ASN A 44 8.53 -5.43 -11.48
CA ASN A 44 8.58 -5.51 -10.02
C ASN A 44 9.39 -4.37 -9.39
N ILE A 45 10.47 -3.91 -10.04
CA ILE A 45 11.25 -2.74 -9.61
C ILE A 45 10.37 -1.49 -9.60
N VAL A 46 9.64 -1.25 -10.70
CA VAL A 46 8.74 -0.10 -10.80
C VAL A 46 7.64 -0.18 -9.75
N GLY A 47 7.01 -1.35 -9.59
CA GLY A 47 6.00 -1.57 -8.55
C GLY A 47 6.54 -1.30 -7.14
N SER A 48 7.73 -1.79 -6.82
CA SER A 48 8.36 -1.61 -5.52
C SER A 48 8.72 -0.14 -5.25
N ALA A 49 9.20 0.60 -6.26
CA ALA A 49 9.49 2.02 -6.13
C ALA A 49 8.23 2.85 -5.81
N ILE A 50 7.10 2.49 -6.43
CA ILE A 50 5.80 3.11 -6.16
C ILE A 50 5.37 2.84 -4.71
N GLU A 51 5.55 1.61 -4.22
CA GLU A 51 5.21 1.25 -2.83
C GLU A 51 6.07 1.99 -1.79
N ILE A 52 7.36 2.24 -2.07
CA ILE A 52 8.21 3.09 -1.20
C ILE A 52 7.66 4.52 -1.16
N LEU A 53 7.34 5.09 -2.33
CA LEU A 53 6.76 6.43 -2.42
C LEU A 53 5.49 6.51 -1.58
N PHE A 54 4.62 5.51 -1.65
CA PHE A 54 3.39 5.49 -0.85
C PHE A 54 3.70 5.37 0.65
N SER A 55 4.62 4.48 1.03
CA SER A 55 5.04 4.31 2.43
C SER A 55 5.63 5.59 3.02
N SER A 56 6.39 6.35 2.23
CA SER A 56 6.96 7.62 2.65
C SER A 56 5.88 8.70 2.83
N LEU A 57 4.90 8.79 1.92
CA LEU A 57 3.81 9.77 1.98
C LEU A 57 2.91 9.55 3.20
N ILE A 58 2.57 8.31 3.53
CA ILE A 58 1.77 8.01 4.73
C ILE A 58 2.55 8.32 6.01
N LEU A 59 3.84 7.94 6.09
CA LEU A 59 4.66 8.21 7.28
C LEU A 59 4.84 9.72 7.51
N VAL A 60 5.18 10.46 6.46
CA VAL A 60 5.36 11.92 6.53
C VAL A 60 4.03 12.61 6.82
N GLY A 61 2.95 12.20 6.15
CA GLY A 61 1.62 12.76 6.34
C GLY A 61 1.08 12.56 7.75
N LEU A 62 1.28 11.37 8.34
CA LEU A 62 0.91 11.09 9.72
C LEU A 62 1.80 11.84 10.72
N LYS A 63 3.13 11.91 10.48
CA LYS A 63 4.07 12.59 11.38
C LYS A 63 3.87 14.10 11.40
N ARG A 64 3.62 14.70 10.24
CA ARG A 64 3.42 16.15 10.08
C ARG A 64 1.96 16.58 10.19
N ASN A 65 1.03 15.65 10.41
CA ASN A 65 -0.41 15.93 10.43
C ASN A 65 -0.88 16.70 9.18
N SER A 66 -0.30 16.39 8.01
CA SER A 66 -0.46 17.18 6.78
C SER A 66 -1.37 16.48 5.78
N ARG A 67 -2.52 17.13 5.50
CA ARG A 67 -3.48 16.70 4.47
C ARG A 67 -2.85 16.61 3.08
N TYR A 68 -1.87 17.47 2.77
CA TYR A 68 -1.19 17.50 1.47
C TYR A 68 -0.37 16.23 1.18
N CYS A 69 0.09 15.51 2.22
CA CYS A 69 0.80 14.24 2.05
C CYS A 69 -0.14 13.03 2.11
N LEU A 70 -1.24 13.13 2.87
CA LEU A 70 -2.21 12.05 3.03
C LEU A 70 -3.19 11.94 1.85
N LEU A 71 -3.55 13.06 1.22
CA LEU A 71 -4.50 13.07 0.10
C LEU A 71 -3.94 12.33 -1.14
N PRO A 72 -2.70 12.58 -1.61
CA PRO A 72 -2.12 11.80 -2.69
C PRO A 72 -2.05 10.31 -2.34
N TRP A 73 -1.70 9.99 -1.09
CA TRP A 73 -1.67 8.60 -0.63
C TRP A 73 -3.05 7.92 -0.70
N LEU A 74 -4.11 8.60 -0.25
CA LEU A 74 -5.50 8.11 -0.31
C LEU A 74 -5.93 7.82 -1.75
N ILE A 75 -5.67 8.76 -2.67
CA ILE A 75 -6.02 8.62 -4.08
C ILE A 75 -5.28 7.43 -4.70
N LEU A 76 -3.96 7.37 -4.50
CA LEU A 76 -3.10 6.36 -5.10
C LEU A 76 -3.37 4.96 -4.53
N ASN A 77 -3.55 4.85 -3.21
CA ASN A 77 -3.91 3.59 -2.58
C ASN A 77 -5.31 3.13 -3.02
N GLY A 78 -6.27 4.05 -3.17
CA GLY A 78 -7.60 3.80 -3.72
C GLY A 78 -7.57 3.23 -5.14
N LEU A 79 -6.87 3.91 -6.05
CA LEU A 79 -6.68 3.42 -7.43
C LEU A 79 -6.04 2.03 -7.47
N SER A 80 -5.02 1.80 -6.63
CA SER A 80 -4.33 0.52 -6.57
C SER A 80 -5.20 -0.61 -6.00
N ALA A 81 -6.17 -0.30 -5.15
CA ALA A 81 -7.15 -1.27 -4.65
C ALA A 81 -8.16 -1.64 -5.75
N VAL A 82 -8.63 -0.67 -6.54
CA VAL A 82 -9.52 -0.90 -7.69
C VAL A 82 -8.84 -1.80 -8.73
N LEU A 83 -7.58 -1.51 -9.08
CA LEU A 83 -6.81 -2.37 -9.98
C LEU A 83 -6.64 -3.79 -9.41
N GLY A 84 -6.40 -3.91 -8.11
CA GLY A 84 -6.36 -5.19 -7.41
C GLY A 84 -7.67 -5.98 -7.56
N CYS A 85 -8.82 -5.33 -7.38
CA CYS A 85 -10.13 -5.94 -7.54
C CYS A 85 -10.37 -6.46 -8.97
N ILE A 86 -9.94 -5.69 -9.99
CA ILE A 86 -10.05 -6.11 -11.41
C ILE A 86 -9.20 -7.36 -11.64
N LEU A 87 -7.96 -7.39 -11.15
CA LEU A 87 -7.08 -8.55 -11.26
C LEU A 87 -7.62 -9.76 -10.49
N ALA A 88 -8.21 -9.55 -9.30
CA ALA A 88 -8.83 -10.62 -8.54
C ALA A 88 -10.02 -11.23 -9.30
N ALA A 89 -10.88 -10.39 -9.89
CA ALA A 89 -11.98 -10.84 -10.74
C ALA A 89 -11.48 -11.64 -11.96
N TRP A 90 -10.41 -11.17 -12.61
CA TRP A 90 -9.79 -11.90 -13.72
C TRP A 90 -9.21 -13.26 -13.29
N SER A 91 -8.62 -13.32 -12.09
CA SER A 91 -8.05 -14.56 -11.54
C SER A 91 -9.11 -15.64 -11.30
N LEU A 92 -10.32 -15.24 -10.91
CA LEU A 92 -11.48 -16.14 -10.76
C LEU A 92 -11.88 -16.76 -12.11
N VAL A 93 -11.90 -15.95 -13.17
CA VAL A 93 -12.20 -16.42 -14.54
C VAL A 93 -11.15 -17.44 -15.01
N SER A 94 -9.88 -17.23 -14.65
CA SER A 94 -8.78 -18.14 -14.99
C SER A 94 -8.62 -19.36 -14.07
N LEU A 95 -9.53 -19.58 -13.11
CA LEU A 95 -9.46 -20.67 -12.10
C LEU A 95 -8.18 -20.71 -11.26
N ASN A 96 -7.45 -19.59 -11.17
CA ASN A 96 -6.23 -19.50 -10.38
C ASN A 96 -6.55 -19.15 -8.92
N PHE A 97 -7.04 -20.14 -8.18
CA PHE A 97 -7.54 -19.97 -6.81
C PHE A 97 -6.49 -19.40 -5.83
N LEU A 98 -5.23 -19.83 -5.94
CA LEU A 98 -4.15 -19.31 -5.08
C LEU A 98 -3.87 -17.83 -5.33
N LEU A 99 -3.89 -17.41 -6.60
CA LEU A 99 -3.72 -16.01 -6.98
C LEU A 99 -4.89 -15.16 -6.47
N PHE A 100 -6.11 -15.68 -6.57
CA PHE A 100 -7.31 -15.02 -6.04
C PHE A 100 -7.21 -14.75 -4.54
N ILE A 101 -6.87 -15.76 -3.73
CA ILE A 101 -6.71 -15.60 -2.27
C ILE A 101 -5.65 -14.53 -1.96
N THR A 102 -4.52 -14.59 -2.66
CA THR A 102 -3.41 -13.64 -2.45
C THR A 102 -3.86 -12.21 -2.76
N LEU A 103 -4.53 -12.00 -3.89
CA LEU A 103 -5.06 -10.69 -4.28
C LEU A 103 -6.15 -10.20 -3.33
N ALA A 104 -7.08 -11.07 -2.91
CA ALA A 104 -8.13 -10.74 -1.96
C ALA A 104 -7.56 -10.26 -0.61
N PHE A 105 -6.52 -10.94 -0.10
CA PHE A 105 -5.83 -10.52 1.11
C PHE A 105 -5.16 -9.14 0.96
N LEU A 106 -4.43 -8.93 -0.15
CA LEU A 106 -3.78 -7.66 -0.44
C LEU A 106 -4.79 -6.50 -0.60
N ILE A 107 -5.93 -6.75 -1.22
CA ILE A 107 -7.03 -5.77 -1.31
C ILE A 107 -7.57 -5.45 0.08
N GLY A 108 -7.82 -6.47 0.92
CA GLY A 108 -8.29 -6.28 2.30
C GLY A 108 -7.33 -5.39 3.12
N LEU A 109 -6.03 -5.57 2.96
CA LEU A 109 -5.00 -4.73 3.58
C LEU A 109 -5.10 -3.27 3.11
N LYS A 110 -5.21 -3.05 1.78
CA LYS A 110 -5.31 -1.71 1.19
C LYS A 110 -6.58 -0.98 1.63
N VAL A 111 -7.72 -1.67 1.65
CA VAL A 111 -9.00 -1.14 2.11
C VAL A 111 -8.93 -0.76 3.60
N THR A 112 -8.34 -1.62 4.43
CA THR A 112 -8.13 -1.32 5.86
C THR A 112 -7.26 -0.06 6.04
N GLY A 113 -6.17 0.05 5.26
CA GLY A 113 -5.34 1.25 5.23
C GLY A 113 -6.10 2.52 4.83
N LEU A 114 -6.98 2.43 3.82
CA LEU A 114 -7.84 3.54 3.39
C LEU A 114 -8.76 4.01 4.52
N PHE A 115 -9.45 3.09 5.22
CA PHE A 115 -10.32 3.46 6.34
C PHE A 115 -9.55 4.15 7.47
N ILE A 116 -8.39 3.61 7.84
CA ILE A 116 -7.55 4.18 8.91
C ILE A 116 -7.09 5.58 8.52
N VAL A 117 -6.52 5.77 7.32
CA VAL A 117 -6.00 7.07 6.92
C VAL A 117 -7.11 8.09 6.66
N ASN A 118 -8.25 7.68 6.10
CA ASN A 118 -9.41 8.56 5.90
C ASN A 118 -9.98 9.06 7.24
N SER A 119 -10.05 8.20 8.27
CA SER A 119 -10.50 8.62 9.60
C SER A 119 -9.57 9.69 10.21
N ASN A 120 -8.25 9.57 9.99
CA ASN A 120 -7.28 10.57 10.42
C ASN A 120 -7.39 11.86 9.59
N PHE A 121 -7.55 11.74 8.27
CA PHE A 121 -7.71 12.88 7.37
C PHE A 121 -8.94 13.74 7.72
N LYS A 122 -10.06 13.10 8.07
CA LYS A 122 -11.28 13.79 8.53
C LYS A 122 -11.04 14.56 9.84
N ARG A 123 -10.38 13.95 10.83
CA ARG A 123 -10.02 14.62 12.10
C ARG A 123 -9.15 15.86 11.89
N MET A 124 -8.28 15.86 10.88
CA MET A 124 -7.34 16.96 10.62
C MET A 124 -7.96 18.25 10.09
N GLY A 125 -9.28 18.33 9.88
CA GLY A 125 -9.92 19.60 9.54
C GLY A 125 -11.38 19.62 9.90
N SER A 126 -11.69 19.01 11.05
CA SER A 126 -12.71 19.54 11.95
C SER A 126 -12.08 20.49 13.00
N ILE A 127 -10.90 21.03 12.70
CA ILE A 127 -10.20 22.12 13.40
C ILE A 127 -10.20 23.29 12.42
#